data_AF-A0A4Q5N1L7-F1
#
_entry.id   AF-A0A4Q5N1L7-F1
#
_cell.length_a   1.000
_cell.length_b   1.000
_cell.length_c   1.000
_cell.angle_alpha   90.00
_cell.angle_beta   90.00
_cell.angle_gamma   90.00
#
_symmetry.space_group_name_H-M   'P 1'
#
loop_
_entity.id
_entity.type
_entity.pdbx_description
1 polymer ?
#
loop_
_entity_poly.entity_id
_entity_poly.type
_entity_poly.pdbx_seq_one_letter_code
_entity_poly.pdbx_strand_id
1 'polypeptide(L)'
;MPTTSRFPRWAGAAVAVATLAGTLLLPTSAATAGPATHAPGAGRGVVDEQVDFILSEQLASGAILSTGTRISPYFANLAALGLLAADTRAARAGTLKWMTWNLGHLNAAAVNVPANSVFDYVYDPVARTETPTGDFDSVDSYASTALNVAFAAYSSKDPALRGFVRKNIGVYEAIADLVITPAPTGVLVVTGPDAGLTVAKPSYPIAFTMDNAEVYSGLVDLAKLETLLGRHAKAALYQSWAAATRSAMVDKLWNPVNDNWDWAYANASNTDVFYAQGTAQLWPIIFGVVAPTDPRALAGWGQFVASFPAWYDGELPDSYPWVSVARAAQLMGEPAPADAFLAGIHARYAPGFGLPTTCGAAVCGEWYDAEAGWFLLAKTAGLELCRTAGAPARSRSHGHCS
;
A
#
# COMPACT_ATOMS: atom_id res chain seq x y z
N MET A 1 -37.19 -34.07 -5.52
CA MET A 1 -37.41 -32.90 -4.64
C MET A 1 -36.05 -32.41 -4.16
N PRO A 2 -35.51 -31.31 -4.69
CA PRO A 2 -34.29 -30.72 -4.15
C PRO A 2 -34.65 -29.60 -3.17
N THR A 3 -34.15 -29.71 -1.95
CA THR A 3 -34.23 -28.69 -0.91
C THR A 3 -33.17 -27.62 -1.16
N THR A 4 -33.62 -26.42 -1.52
CA THR A 4 -32.83 -25.19 -1.54
C THR A 4 -32.49 -24.76 -0.12
N SER A 5 -31.21 -24.80 0.28
CA SER A 5 -30.73 -24.07 1.46
C SER A 5 -30.33 -22.65 1.02
N ARG A 6 -31.10 -21.67 1.50
CA ARG A 6 -30.76 -20.26 1.38
C ARG A 6 -29.70 -19.92 2.43
N PHE A 7 -28.50 -19.56 2.01
CA PHE A 7 -27.52 -18.91 2.89
C PHE A 7 -27.99 -17.49 3.23
N PRO A 8 -27.86 -17.04 4.50
CA PRO A 8 -28.22 -15.68 4.86
C PRO A 8 -27.19 -14.71 4.31
N ARG A 9 -27.69 -13.66 3.63
CA ARG A 9 -26.93 -12.45 3.30
C ARG A 9 -26.44 -11.81 4.59
N TRP A 10 -25.13 -11.74 4.78
CA TRP A 10 -24.52 -10.87 5.78
C TRP A 10 -23.61 -9.87 5.07
N ALA A 11 -23.85 -8.61 5.44
CA ALA A 11 -23.25 -7.41 4.90
C ALA A 11 -21.76 -7.30 5.25
N GLY A 12 -21.06 -6.46 4.49
CA GLY A 12 -19.62 -6.24 4.57
C GLY A 12 -19.08 -6.01 5.97
N ALA A 13 -17.86 -6.48 6.20
CA ALA A 13 -17.02 -6.01 7.29
C ALA A 13 -16.63 -4.57 6.98
N ALA A 14 -17.51 -3.67 7.39
CA ALA A 14 -17.22 -2.27 7.57
C ALA A 14 -16.10 -2.14 8.61
N VAL A 15 -15.16 -1.25 8.31
CA VAL A 15 -14.27 -0.62 9.30
C VAL A 15 -15.13 -0.11 10.45
N ALA A 16 -15.10 -0.79 11.60
CA ALA A 16 -15.77 -0.37 12.81
C ALA A 16 -14.88 0.61 13.57
N VAL A 17 -15.02 1.90 13.32
CA VAL A 17 -14.56 2.94 14.25
C VAL A 17 -15.70 3.26 15.20
N ALA A 18 -15.52 2.90 16.48
CA ALA A 18 -16.46 3.23 17.54
C ALA A 18 -16.43 4.72 17.85
N THR A 19 -17.57 5.40 17.69
CA THR A 19 -17.81 6.75 18.19
C THR A 19 -18.00 6.75 19.70
N LEU A 20 -17.10 7.38 20.44
CA LEU A 20 -17.33 7.77 21.83
C LEU A 20 -17.41 9.29 21.92
N ALA A 21 -18.64 9.79 22.09
CA ALA A 21 -18.92 11.17 22.45
C ALA A 21 -18.55 11.39 23.92
N GLY A 22 -17.47 12.13 24.16
CA GLY A 22 -17.08 12.61 25.49
C GLY A 22 -17.03 14.13 25.48
N THR A 23 -18.02 14.77 26.09
CA THR A 23 -17.98 16.20 26.45
C THR A 23 -16.82 16.46 27.42
N LEU A 24 -15.86 17.30 27.02
CA LEU A 24 -14.81 17.80 27.91
C LEU A 24 -14.74 19.33 27.87
N LEU A 25 -14.89 19.90 29.06
CA LEU A 25 -14.74 21.30 29.39
C LEU A 25 -13.28 21.75 29.25
N LEU A 26 -13.08 22.94 28.70
CA LEU A 26 -11.81 23.66 28.65
C LEU A 26 -11.30 23.97 30.07
N PRO A 27 -9.98 23.92 30.27
CA PRO A 27 -9.33 25.12 30.79
C PRO A 27 -8.06 25.50 30.02
N THR A 28 -7.78 26.79 30.15
CA THR A 28 -6.78 27.62 29.50
C THR A 28 -5.34 27.45 30.03
N SER A 29 -4.39 27.74 29.13
CA SER A 29 -3.07 28.36 29.34
C SER A 29 -1.80 27.47 29.44
N ALA A 30 -1.13 27.38 28.28
CA ALA A 30 0.24 27.83 27.99
C ALA A 30 1.47 27.07 28.56
N ALA A 31 2.29 26.53 27.64
CA ALA A 31 3.69 26.92 27.45
C ALA A 31 4.15 26.58 26.02
N THR A 32 4.61 27.60 25.30
CA THR A 32 5.00 27.65 23.89
C THR A 32 6.40 27.07 23.63
N ALA A 33 6.53 26.17 22.66
CA ALA A 33 7.75 25.99 21.87
C ALA A 33 7.45 26.49 20.45
N GLY A 34 8.16 27.53 20.01
CA GLY A 34 7.83 28.31 18.82
C GLY A 34 8.03 27.56 17.49
N PRO A 35 7.31 27.96 16.43
CA PRO A 35 7.47 27.41 15.10
C PRO A 35 8.80 27.87 14.51
N ALA A 36 9.56 26.95 13.92
CA ALA A 36 10.67 27.28 13.04
C ALA A 36 10.10 28.02 11.82
N THR A 37 10.24 29.35 11.81
CA THR A 37 9.84 30.23 10.73
C THR A 37 10.67 29.91 9.48
N HIS A 38 10.11 29.11 8.57
CA HIS A 38 10.58 29.03 7.20
C HIS A 38 10.17 30.31 6.46
N ALA A 39 11.13 30.94 5.80
CA ALA A 39 10.91 32.12 4.98
C ALA A 39 9.88 31.83 3.87
N PRO A 40 8.91 32.73 3.63
CA PRO A 40 7.98 32.61 2.51
C PRO A 40 8.70 33.07 1.23
N GLY A 41 8.81 32.23 0.20
CA GLY A 41 9.30 32.73 -1.10
C GLY A 41 10.04 31.78 -2.06
N ALA A 42 9.98 30.46 -1.89
CA ALA A 42 10.26 29.51 -2.98
C ALA A 42 9.20 28.41 -2.86
N GLY A 43 8.28 28.33 -3.83
CA GLY A 43 7.18 27.36 -3.79
C GLY A 43 7.74 25.94 -3.62
N ARG A 44 7.41 25.28 -2.51
CA ARG A 44 7.73 23.86 -2.31
C ARG A 44 6.95 23.07 -3.37
N GLY A 45 7.62 22.08 -3.97
CA GLY A 45 6.93 21.19 -4.90
C GLY A 45 5.99 20.26 -4.15
N VAL A 46 4.92 19.79 -4.80
CA VAL A 46 3.95 18.85 -4.21
C VAL A 46 4.60 17.58 -3.65
N VAL A 47 5.75 17.16 -4.20
CA VAL A 47 6.55 16.04 -3.70
C VAL A 47 7.13 16.34 -2.31
N ASP A 48 7.68 17.53 -2.11
CA ASP A 48 8.26 17.92 -0.81
C ASP A 48 7.17 18.00 0.27
N GLU A 49 5.97 18.46 -0.09
CA GLU A 49 4.83 18.51 0.82
C GLU A 49 4.39 17.11 1.30
N GLN A 50 4.36 16.12 0.41
CA GLN A 50 4.04 14.74 0.79
C GLN A 50 5.12 14.10 1.65
N VAL A 51 6.40 14.36 1.32
CA VAL A 51 7.52 13.90 2.16
C VAL A 51 7.42 14.53 3.56
N ASP A 52 7.20 15.84 3.64
CA ASP A 52 7.09 16.55 4.92
C ASP A 52 5.90 16.05 5.74
N PHE A 53 4.75 15.75 5.11
CA PHE A 53 3.60 15.15 5.78
C PHE A 53 3.94 13.78 6.39
N ILE A 54 4.48 12.84 5.61
CA ILE A 54 4.83 11.51 6.14
C ILE A 54 5.84 11.65 7.31
N LEU A 55 6.80 12.58 7.19
CA LEU A 55 7.80 12.81 8.23
C LEU A 55 7.23 13.54 9.45
N SER A 56 6.14 14.31 9.34
CA SER A 56 5.46 14.89 10.50
C SER A 56 4.70 13.84 11.31
N GLU A 57 4.22 12.79 10.64
CA GLU A 57 3.57 11.64 11.28
C GLU A 57 4.57 10.62 11.83
N GLN A 58 5.87 10.79 11.58
CA GLN A 58 6.89 9.87 12.08
C GLN A 58 7.30 10.20 13.53
N LEU A 59 7.08 9.24 14.43
CA LEU A 59 7.48 9.30 15.82
C LEU A 59 9.01 9.21 15.99
N ALA A 60 9.49 9.61 17.16
CA ALA A 60 10.91 9.53 17.52
C ALA A 60 11.45 8.07 17.50
N SER A 61 10.59 7.08 17.73
CA SER A 61 10.90 5.64 17.65
C SER A 61 11.11 5.16 16.21
N GLY A 62 10.62 5.91 15.22
CA GLY A 62 10.60 5.55 13.80
C GLY A 62 9.26 5.03 13.29
N ALA A 63 8.29 4.75 14.17
CA ALA A 63 6.92 4.43 13.76
C ALA A 63 6.32 5.58 12.95
N ILE A 64 5.47 5.27 11.97
CA ILE A 64 4.72 6.27 11.20
C ILE A 64 3.25 6.12 11.61
N LEU A 65 2.66 7.22 12.08
CA LEU A 65 1.23 7.28 12.36
C LEU A 65 0.44 7.30 11.05
N SER A 66 -0.64 6.53 10.98
CA SER A 66 -1.54 6.55 9.84
C SER A 66 -2.58 7.66 9.98
N THR A 67 -3.44 7.55 10.98
CA THR A 67 -4.41 8.58 11.38
C THR A 67 -4.47 8.67 12.90
N GLY A 68 -4.49 9.90 13.42
CA GLY A 68 -4.52 10.14 14.87
C GLY A 68 -3.40 9.41 15.60
N THR A 69 -3.75 8.39 16.39
CA THR A 69 -2.80 7.60 17.19
C THR A 69 -2.53 6.21 16.62
N ARG A 70 -3.16 5.84 15.49
CA ARG A 70 -3.01 4.51 14.92
C ARG A 70 -1.69 4.38 14.15
N ILE A 71 -1.05 3.22 14.31
CA ILE A 71 0.10 2.80 13.50
C ILE A 71 -0.32 1.51 12.79
N SER A 72 -0.37 1.56 11.46
CA SER A 72 -0.60 0.38 10.63
C SER A 72 0.65 0.06 9.83
N PRO A 73 1.32 -1.08 10.09
CA PRO A 73 2.51 -1.46 9.35
C PRO A 73 2.31 -1.55 7.83
N TYR A 74 1.13 -1.95 7.36
CA TYR A 74 0.82 -1.92 5.93
C TYR A 74 0.86 -0.51 5.34
N PHE A 75 0.16 0.43 5.97
CA PHE A 75 0.13 1.82 5.51
C PHE A 75 1.50 2.49 5.60
N ALA A 76 2.24 2.24 6.68
CA ALA A 76 3.58 2.76 6.87
C ALA A 76 4.59 2.15 5.87
N ASN A 77 4.42 0.89 5.44
CA ASN A 77 5.23 0.32 4.36
C ASN A 77 4.97 1.04 3.03
N LEU A 78 3.72 1.33 2.69
CA LEU A 78 3.36 2.09 1.49
C LEU A 78 3.91 3.53 1.54
N ALA A 79 3.82 4.18 2.70
CA ALA A 79 4.44 5.48 2.94
C ALA A 79 5.96 5.43 2.73
N ALA A 80 6.63 4.41 3.27
CA ALA A 80 8.07 4.21 3.11
C ALA A 80 8.49 3.94 1.65
N LEU A 81 7.67 3.24 0.86
CA LEU A 81 7.87 3.08 -0.59
C LEU A 81 7.78 4.44 -1.30
N GLY A 82 6.81 5.28 -0.96
CA GLY A 82 6.71 6.64 -1.47
C GLY A 82 7.91 7.51 -1.11
N LEU A 83 8.37 7.46 0.15
CA LEU A 83 9.59 8.14 0.59
C LEU A 83 10.82 7.71 -0.23
N LEU A 84 10.98 6.41 -0.48
CA LEU A 84 12.07 5.88 -1.29
C LEU A 84 11.98 6.36 -2.74
N ALA A 85 10.77 6.47 -3.30
CA ALA A 85 10.55 6.99 -4.64
C ALA A 85 10.86 8.50 -4.77
N ALA A 86 10.62 9.28 -3.71
CA ALA A 86 10.99 10.69 -3.67
C ALA A 86 12.52 10.92 -3.64
N ASP A 87 13.29 9.95 -3.13
CA ASP A 87 14.75 9.91 -3.10
C ASP A 87 15.43 11.20 -2.56
N THR A 88 14.81 11.84 -1.57
CA THR A 88 15.43 12.94 -0.83
C THR A 88 16.22 12.42 0.36
N ARG A 89 17.19 13.21 0.85
CA ARG A 89 17.96 12.84 2.06
C ARG A 89 17.06 12.62 3.27
N ALA A 90 16.05 13.48 3.46
CA ALA A 90 15.10 13.37 4.56
C ALA A 90 14.24 12.11 4.43
N ALA A 91 13.75 11.84 3.22
CA ALA A 91 12.95 10.65 2.93
C ALA A 91 13.72 9.36 3.22
N ARG A 92 14.97 9.23 2.73
CA ARG A 92 15.82 8.06 3.02
C ARG A 92 16.09 7.86 4.52
N ALA A 93 16.31 8.94 5.26
CA ALA A 93 16.49 8.87 6.71
C ALA A 93 15.20 8.45 7.43
N GLY A 94 14.05 8.94 6.98
CA GLY A 94 12.74 8.53 7.47
C GLY A 94 12.45 7.04 7.20
N THR A 95 12.70 6.56 5.98
CA THR A 95 12.57 5.14 5.64
C THR A 95 13.44 4.26 6.54
N LEU A 96 14.71 4.63 6.78
CA LEU A 96 15.59 3.84 7.64
C LEU A 96 15.06 3.72 9.08
N LYS A 97 14.48 4.81 9.62
CA LYS A 97 13.84 4.77 10.94
C LYS A 97 12.63 3.85 10.96
N TRP A 98 11.76 3.92 9.94
CA TRP A 98 10.62 3.02 9.80
C TRP A 98 11.06 1.56 9.73
N MET A 99 12.01 1.23 8.86
CA MET A 99 12.51 -0.14 8.72
C MET A 99 13.12 -0.67 10.04
N THR A 100 13.80 0.20 10.78
CA THR A 100 14.34 -0.14 12.11
C THR A 100 13.21 -0.43 13.10
N TRP A 101 12.17 0.40 13.11
CA TRP A 101 10.99 0.19 13.96
C TRP A 101 10.29 -1.11 13.59
N ASN A 102 9.96 -1.33 12.31
CA ASN A 102 9.22 -2.49 11.84
C ASN A 102 9.91 -3.82 12.19
N LEU A 103 11.21 -3.95 11.92
CA LEU A 103 11.97 -5.15 12.30
C LEU A 103 12.15 -5.31 13.82
N GLY A 104 12.05 -4.22 14.58
CA GLY A 104 12.08 -4.26 16.05
C GLY A 104 10.76 -4.68 16.71
N HIS A 105 9.67 -4.76 15.94
CA HIS A 105 8.31 -5.04 16.43
C HIS A 105 7.75 -6.37 15.90
N LEU A 106 8.62 -7.26 15.42
CA LEU A 106 8.23 -8.58 14.96
C LEU A 106 7.70 -9.42 16.13
N ASN A 107 6.55 -10.05 15.90
CA ASN A 107 5.84 -10.86 16.88
C ASN A 107 6.54 -12.20 17.12
N ALA A 108 6.48 -12.66 18.37
CA ALA A 108 6.72 -14.06 18.69
C ALA A 108 5.50 -14.91 18.26
N ALA A 109 5.73 -16.21 18.01
CA ALA A 109 4.63 -17.13 17.71
C ALA A 109 3.64 -17.22 18.88
N ALA A 110 2.35 -17.10 18.58
CA ALA A 110 1.26 -17.37 19.51
C ALA A 110 0.05 -17.94 18.75
N VAL A 111 -1.03 -18.27 19.47
CA VAL A 111 -2.27 -18.75 18.83
C VAL A 111 -2.79 -17.69 17.86
N ASN A 112 -2.97 -18.07 16.59
CA ASN A 112 -3.36 -17.19 15.48
C ASN A 112 -2.37 -16.05 15.17
N VAL A 113 -1.15 -16.09 15.72
CA VAL A 113 -0.11 -15.08 15.52
C VAL A 113 1.14 -15.77 14.98
N PRO A 114 1.34 -15.77 13.66
CA PRO A 114 2.56 -16.28 13.05
C PRO A 114 3.79 -15.50 13.56
N ALA A 115 4.90 -16.20 13.84
CA ALA A 115 6.16 -15.54 14.19
C ALA A 115 6.63 -14.65 13.03
N ASN A 116 7.27 -13.52 13.35
CA ASN A 116 7.72 -12.51 12.38
C ASN A 116 6.58 -11.72 11.69
N SER A 117 5.32 -11.94 12.07
CA SER A 117 4.26 -10.97 11.75
C SER A 117 4.45 -9.68 12.57
N VAL A 118 3.68 -8.63 12.29
CA VAL A 118 3.68 -7.39 13.08
C VAL A 118 2.25 -6.95 13.32
N PHE A 119 1.91 -6.61 14.55
CA PHE A 119 0.58 -6.10 14.89
C PHE A 119 0.37 -4.67 14.42
N ASP A 120 -0.88 -4.23 14.38
CA ASP A 120 -1.20 -2.81 14.47
C ASP A 120 -0.88 -2.30 15.89
N TYR A 121 -0.61 -0.99 16.01
CA TYR A 121 -0.32 -0.36 17.30
C TYR A 121 -1.17 0.90 17.50
N VAL A 122 -1.34 1.27 18.76
CA VAL A 122 -1.90 2.56 19.18
C VAL A 122 -0.84 3.32 19.97
N TYR A 123 -0.63 4.58 19.61
CA TYR A 123 0.27 5.50 20.28
C TYR A 123 -0.46 6.32 21.36
N ASP A 124 0.06 6.31 22.58
CA ASP A 124 -0.35 7.25 23.62
C ASP A 124 0.58 8.48 23.56
N PRO A 125 0.08 9.68 23.19
CA PRO A 125 0.92 10.88 23.10
C PRO A 125 1.32 11.44 24.47
N VAL A 126 0.59 11.11 25.54
CA VAL A 126 0.89 11.55 26.92
C VAL A 126 1.98 10.67 27.52
N ALA A 127 1.80 9.35 27.47
CA ALA A 127 2.78 8.39 27.98
C ALA A 127 3.98 8.21 27.02
N ARG A 128 3.82 8.61 25.75
CA ARG A 128 4.78 8.39 24.65
C ARG A 128 5.09 6.91 24.44
N THR A 129 4.06 6.08 24.50
CA THR A 129 4.17 4.62 24.42
C THR A 129 3.36 4.06 23.26
N GLU A 130 3.94 3.09 22.56
CA GLU A 130 3.28 2.33 21.50
C GLU A 130 2.79 1.00 22.10
N THR A 131 1.49 0.72 21.98
CA THR A 131 0.90 -0.53 22.50
C THR A 131 0.37 -1.36 21.34
N PRO A 132 0.76 -2.65 21.21
CA PRO A 132 0.21 -3.50 20.17
C PRO A 132 -1.28 -3.72 20.42
N THR A 133 -2.09 -3.72 19.36
CA THR A 133 -3.52 -4.02 19.45
C THR A 133 -3.78 -5.51 19.71
N GLY A 134 -2.77 -6.35 19.47
CA GLY A 134 -2.91 -7.81 19.48
C GLY A 134 -3.58 -8.37 18.22
N ASP A 135 -3.78 -7.55 17.19
CA ASP A 135 -4.34 -7.95 15.91
C ASP A 135 -3.63 -7.23 14.74
N PHE A 136 -3.81 -7.76 13.54
CA PHE A 136 -3.38 -7.19 12.27
C PHE A 136 -4.52 -7.36 11.28
N ASP A 137 -4.64 -6.48 10.28
CA ASP A 137 -5.69 -6.64 9.27
C ASP A 137 -5.39 -7.81 8.34
N SER A 138 -4.12 -7.91 7.92
CA SER A 138 -3.59 -8.99 7.10
C SER A 138 -2.12 -9.29 7.48
N VAL A 139 -1.74 -10.56 7.47
CA VAL A 139 -0.35 -11.02 7.64
C VAL A 139 0.38 -10.97 6.31
N ASP A 140 -0.26 -11.44 5.23
CA ASP A 140 0.35 -11.60 3.93
C ASP A 140 0.70 -10.26 3.27
N SER A 141 -0.20 -9.29 3.29
CA SER A 141 0.01 -7.92 2.78
C SER A 141 1.08 -7.18 3.59
N TYR A 142 1.06 -7.30 4.92
CA TYR A 142 2.02 -6.65 5.81
C TYR A 142 3.43 -7.20 5.56
N ALA A 143 3.57 -8.53 5.45
CA ALA A 143 4.82 -9.19 5.13
C ALA A 143 5.34 -8.76 3.76
N SER A 144 4.49 -8.81 2.74
CA SER A 144 4.89 -8.62 1.35
C SER A 144 5.29 -7.18 1.04
N THR A 145 4.55 -6.21 1.57
CA THR A 145 4.91 -4.80 1.43
C THR A 145 6.21 -4.46 2.18
N ALA A 146 6.54 -5.15 3.29
CA ALA A 146 7.84 -5.00 3.95
C ALA A 146 8.99 -5.54 3.06
N LEU A 147 8.76 -6.61 2.29
CA LEU A 147 9.73 -7.11 1.31
C LEU A 147 9.94 -6.11 0.16
N ASN A 148 8.87 -5.49 -0.33
CA ASN A 148 8.97 -4.41 -1.33
C ASN A 148 9.83 -3.25 -0.80
N VAL A 149 9.61 -2.82 0.45
CA VAL A 149 10.44 -1.77 1.09
C VAL A 149 11.90 -2.20 1.17
N ALA A 150 12.21 -3.45 1.54
CA ALA A 150 13.58 -3.94 1.62
C ALA A 150 14.30 -3.89 0.26
N PHE A 151 13.61 -4.33 -0.81
CA PHE A 151 14.16 -4.28 -2.17
C PHE A 151 14.36 -2.84 -2.65
N ALA A 152 13.35 -1.97 -2.47
CA ALA A 152 13.43 -0.56 -2.86
C ALA A 152 14.55 0.18 -2.08
N ALA A 153 14.67 -0.08 -0.79
CA ALA A 153 15.72 0.48 0.07
C ALA A 153 17.12 0.06 -0.40
N TYR A 154 17.33 -1.22 -0.73
CA TYR A 154 18.62 -1.67 -1.27
C TYR A 154 18.91 -1.08 -2.67
N SER A 155 17.87 -0.97 -3.50
CA SER A 155 17.94 -0.47 -4.88
C SER A 155 18.19 1.05 -4.96
N SER A 156 17.86 1.81 -3.92
CA SER A 156 18.14 3.26 -3.81
C SER A 156 19.64 3.60 -3.88
N LYS A 157 20.53 2.60 -3.69
CA LYS A 157 21.99 2.74 -3.64
C LYS A 157 22.52 3.56 -2.46
N ASP A 158 21.66 4.03 -1.55
CA ASP A 158 22.07 4.70 -0.32
C ASP A 158 22.87 3.74 0.59
N PRO A 159 24.08 4.13 1.05
CA PRO A 159 24.92 3.24 1.83
C PRO A 159 24.30 2.76 3.15
N ALA A 160 23.51 3.61 3.83
CA ALA A 160 22.93 3.27 5.12
C ALA A 160 21.77 2.27 4.93
N LEU A 161 20.88 2.53 3.98
CA LEU A 161 19.79 1.62 3.64
C LEU A 161 20.32 0.26 3.14
N ARG A 162 21.32 0.26 2.24
CA ARG A 162 21.94 -0.99 1.76
C ARG A 162 22.63 -1.77 2.87
N GLY A 163 23.32 -1.06 3.77
CA GLY A 163 23.95 -1.66 4.95
C GLY A 163 22.92 -2.31 5.87
N PHE A 164 21.81 -1.62 6.12
CA PHE A 164 20.71 -2.13 6.93
C PHE A 164 20.06 -3.37 6.33
N VAL A 165 19.70 -3.34 5.04
CA VAL A 165 19.08 -4.49 4.36
C VAL A 165 20.03 -5.69 4.36
N ARG A 166 21.31 -5.50 4.02
CA ARG A 166 22.29 -6.60 4.02
C ARG A 166 22.45 -7.23 5.41
N LYS A 167 22.51 -6.41 6.46
CA LYS A 167 22.64 -6.87 7.84
C LYS A 167 21.43 -7.72 8.27
N ASN A 168 20.23 -7.36 7.79
CA ASN A 168 18.97 -7.96 8.21
C ASN A 168 18.36 -8.91 7.16
N ILE A 169 19.10 -9.34 6.13
CA ILE A 169 18.53 -10.15 5.04
C ILE A 169 17.86 -11.43 5.55
N GLY A 170 18.44 -12.10 6.54
CA GLY A 170 17.83 -13.30 7.15
C GLY A 170 16.50 -13.03 7.86
N VAL A 171 16.27 -11.80 8.34
CA VAL A 171 14.98 -11.41 8.94
C VAL A 171 13.93 -11.21 7.84
N TYR A 172 14.30 -10.60 6.71
CA TYR A 172 13.40 -10.49 5.56
C TYR A 172 13.07 -11.86 4.95
N GLU A 173 14.03 -12.79 4.91
CA GLU A 173 13.74 -14.18 4.53
C GLU A 173 12.73 -14.84 5.49
N ALA A 174 12.84 -14.58 6.80
CA ALA A 174 11.90 -15.10 7.79
C ALA A 174 10.51 -14.43 7.72
N ILE A 175 10.43 -13.16 7.28
CA ILE A 175 9.16 -12.50 6.94
C ILE A 175 8.55 -13.15 5.70
N ALA A 176 9.35 -13.47 4.67
CA ALA A 176 8.86 -14.14 3.47
C ALA A 176 8.31 -15.55 3.77
N ASP A 177 8.86 -16.24 4.77
CA ASP A 177 8.33 -17.54 5.22
C ASP A 177 6.86 -17.46 5.64
N LEU A 178 6.36 -16.30 6.09
CA LEU A 178 4.94 -16.10 6.39
C LEU A 178 4.01 -16.38 5.20
N VAL A 179 4.47 -16.13 3.97
CA VAL A 179 3.64 -16.24 2.76
C VAL A 179 3.96 -17.46 1.89
N ILE A 180 5.00 -18.23 2.25
CA ILE A 180 5.38 -19.47 1.55
C ILE A 180 5.30 -20.72 2.43
N THR A 181 4.83 -20.59 3.67
CA THR A 181 4.59 -21.71 4.58
C THR A 181 3.15 -21.74 5.08
N PRO A 182 2.59 -22.94 5.35
CA PRO A 182 1.24 -23.03 5.91
C PRO A 182 1.22 -22.67 7.40
N ALA A 183 0.01 -22.57 7.95
CA ALA A 183 -0.20 -22.46 9.38
C ALA A 183 0.48 -23.61 10.17
N PRO A 184 0.97 -23.36 11.40
CA PRO A 184 0.88 -22.10 12.15
C PRO A 184 1.98 -21.08 11.82
N THR A 185 2.95 -21.42 10.98
CA THR A 185 4.12 -20.57 10.69
C THR A 185 3.81 -19.46 9.70
N GLY A 186 2.89 -19.70 8.77
CA GLY A 186 2.48 -18.73 7.77
C GLY A 186 1.00 -18.86 7.40
N VAL A 187 0.65 -18.29 6.25
CA VAL A 187 -0.73 -18.16 5.75
C VAL A 187 -0.93 -18.74 4.35
N LEU A 188 0.03 -19.50 3.83
CA LEU A 188 -0.14 -20.23 2.57
C LEU A 188 -1.18 -21.36 2.73
N VAL A 189 -2.16 -21.40 1.83
CA VAL A 189 -3.06 -22.54 1.72
C VAL A 189 -2.40 -23.63 0.89
N VAL A 190 -2.17 -24.81 1.48
CA VAL A 190 -1.44 -25.92 0.80
C VAL A 190 -2.34 -27.06 0.32
N THR A 191 -3.60 -27.07 0.72
CA THR A 191 -4.58 -28.11 0.36
C THR A 191 -5.94 -27.50 0.11
N GLY A 192 -6.73 -28.11 -0.78
CA GLY A 192 -8.08 -27.64 -1.09
C GLY A 192 -8.15 -26.84 -2.39
N PRO A 193 -9.35 -26.37 -2.75
CA PRO A 193 -9.57 -25.75 -4.06
C PRO A 193 -8.95 -24.35 -4.18
N ASP A 194 -8.63 -23.70 -3.07
CA ASP A 194 -7.89 -22.43 -2.93
C ASP A 194 -6.36 -22.60 -2.76
N ALA A 195 -5.82 -23.83 -2.75
CA ALA A 195 -4.39 -24.10 -2.55
C ALA A 195 -3.44 -23.31 -3.49
N GLY A 196 -2.37 -22.75 -2.95
CA GLY A 196 -1.44 -21.88 -3.68
C GLY A 196 -1.75 -20.38 -3.56
N LEU A 197 -2.92 -20.03 -3.01
CA LEU A 197 -3.20 -18.67 -2.51
C LEU A 197 -2.79 -18.54 -1.04
N THR A 198 -2.62 -17.30 -0.59
CA THR A 198 -2.52 -16.95 0.84
C THR A 198 -3.87 -16.45 1.35
N VAL A 199 -4.08 -16.56 2.66
CA VAL A 199 -5.20 -15.93 3.36
C VAL A 199 -4.74 -14.75 4.19
N ALA A 200 -5.61 -13.75 4.35
CA ALA A 200 -5.32 -12.52 5.10
C ALA A 200 -4.74 -12.82 6.49
N LYS A 201 -5.42 -13.64 7.30
CA LYS A 201 -4.91 -14.03 8.61
C LYS A 201 -5.48 -15.34 9.13
N PRO A 202 -4.81 -16.02 10.09
CA PRO A 202 -5.31 -17.27 10.66
C PRO A 202 -6.74 -17.18 11.25
N SER A 203 -7.09 -16.05 11.88
CA SER A 203 -8.41 -15.84 12.49
C SER A 203 -9.50 -15.41 11.49
N TYR A 204 -9.12 -15.02 10.28
CA TYR A 204 -10.01 -14.58 9.21
C TYR A 204 -9.45 -15.06 7.86
N PRO A 205 -9.59 -16.37 7.55
CA PRO A 205 -8.85 -17.01 6.48
C PRO A 205 -9.52 -16.80 5.11
N ILE A 206 -9.54 -15.55 4.63
CA ILE A 206 -10.04 -15.21 3.29
C ILE A 206 -8.86 -14.92 2.37
N ALA A 207 -8.87 -15.51 1.18
CA ALA A 207 -7.87 -15.25 0.14
C ALA A 207 -8.34 -14.10 -0.76
N PHE A 208 -7.91 -12.88 -0.44
CA PHE A 208 -8.22 -11.68 -1.22
C PHE A 208 -7.33 -11.54 -2.44
N THR A 209 -7.88 -10.99 -3.53
CA THR A 209 -7.12 -10.72 -4.75
C THR A 209 -6.08 -9.62 -4.55
N MET A 210 -6.41 -8.60 -3.77
CA MET A 210 -5.50 -7.51 -3.44
C MET A 210 -4.28 -8.04 -2.68
N ASP A 211 -4.51 -8.79 -1.59
CA ASP A 211 -3.44 -9.38 -0.77
C ASP A 211 -2.54 -10.34 -1.57
N ASN A 212 -3.12 -11.23 -2.38
CA ASN A 212 -2.34 -12.16 -3.18
C ASN A 212 -1.52 -11.45 -4.29
N ALA A 213 -1.99 -10.30 -4.81
CA ALA A 213 -1.22 -9.47 -5.72
C ALA A 213 0.02 -8.88 -5.02
N GLU A 214 -0.14 -8.45 -3.77
CA GLU A 214 0.95 -7.95 -2.94
C GLU A 214 1.95 -9.04 -2.61
N VAL A 215 1.49 -10.26 -2.29
CA VAL A 215 2.35 -11.46 -2.10
C VAL A 215 3.20 -11.75 -3.32
N TYR A 216 2.60 -11.75 -4.51
CA TYR A 216 3.33 -11.92 -5.75
C TYR A 216 4.46 -10.88 -5.86
N SER A 217 4.14 -9.60 -5.67
CA SER A 217 5.12 -8.50 -5.76
C SER A 217 6.24 -8.62 -4.73
N GLY A 218 5.92 -8.88 -3.46
CA GLY A 218 6.90 -9.03 -2.39
C GLY A 218 7.89 -10.16 -2.66
N LEU A 219 7.40 -11.31 -3.16
CA LEU A 219 8.25 -12.44 -3.53
C LEU A 219 9.13 -12.16 -4.75
N VAL A 220 8.59 -11.46 -5.77
CA VAL A 220 9.38 -11.01 -6.93
C VAL A 220 10.51 -10.08 -6.48
N ASP A 221 10.21 -9.12 -5.62
CA ASP A 221 11.18 -8.12 -5.18
C ASP A 221 12.23 -8.71 -4.23
N LEU A 222 11.85 -9.64 -3.36
CA LEU A 222 12.83 -10.39 -2.57
C LEU A 222 13.73 -11.24 -3.48
N ALA A 223 13.20 -11.91 -4.51
CA ALA A 223 14.01 -12.66 -5.46
C ALA A 223 15.06 -11.78 -6.18
N LYS A 224 14.67 -10.56 -6.59
CA LYS A 224 15.59 -9.56 -7.14
C LYS A 224 16.62 -9.13 -6.11
N LEU A 225 16.21 -8.86 -4.87
CA LEU A 225 17.11 -8.47 -3.78
C LEU A 225 18.17 -9.56 -3.51
N GLU A 226 17.75 -10.82 -3.37
CA GLU A 226 18.63 -11.97 -3.19
C GLU A 226 19.63 -12.10 -4.35
N THR A 227 19.18 -11.85 -5.59
CA THR A 227 20.05 -11.82 -6.76
C THR A 227 21.11 -10.72 -6.66
N LEU A 228 20.72 -9.51 -6.27
CA LEU A 228 21.63 -8.37 -6.08
C LEU A 228 22.62 -8.57 -4.92
N LEU A 229 22.34 -9.51 -4.01
CA LEU A 229 23.21 -9.92 -2.92
C LEU A 229 24.06 -11.16 -3.26
N GLY A 230 23.92 -11.73 -4.47
CA GLY A 230 24.64 -12.95 -4.90
C GLY A 230 24.09 -14.25 -4.28
N ARG A 231 22.89 -14.22 -3.71
CA ARG A 231 22.24 -15.35 -3.01
C ARG A 231 21.32 -16.12 -3.96
N HIS A 232 21.89 -16.62 -5.05
CA HIS A 232 21.14 -17.16 -6.19
C HIS A 232 20.17 -18.31 -5.85
N ALA A 233 20.50 -19.16 -4.87
CA ALA A 233 19.60 -20.24 -4.45
C ALA A 233 18.31 -19.70 -3.78
N LYS A 234 18.45 -18.68 -2.93
CA LYS A 234 17.32 -17.98 -2.30
C LYS A 234 16.52 -17.19 -3.34
N ALA A 235 17.20 -16.52 -4.27
CA ALA A 235 16.55 -15.87 -5.40
C ALA A 235 15.67 -16.84 -6.21
N ALA A 236 16.21 -18.02 -6.55
CA ALA A 236 15.45 -19.04 -7.28
C ALA A 236 14.24 -19.57 -6.49
N LEU A 237 14.39 -19.76 -5.18
CA LEU A 237 13.29 -20.15 -4.29
C LEU A 237 12.14 -19.14 -4.35
N TYR A 238 12.41 -17.86 -4.08
CA TYR A 238 11.36 -16.84 -4.05
C TYR A 238 10.78 -16.56 -5.44
N GLN A 239 11.59 -16.64 -6.50
CA GLN A 239 11.09 -16.56 -7.88
C GLN A 239 10.13 -17.70 -8.22
N SER A 240 10.39 -18.92 -7.72
CA SER A 240 9.49 -20.06 -7.94
C SER A 240 8.16 -19.89 -7.21
N TRP A 241 8.19 -19.36 -5.98
CA TRP A 241 6.97 -19.06 -5.22
C TRP A 241 6.18 -17.91 -5.85
N ALA A 242 6.84 -16.84 -6.30
CA ALA A 242 6.17 -15.78 -7.05
C ALA A 242 5.46 -16.33 -8.30
N ALA A 243 6.11 -17.21 -9.06
CA ALA A 243 5.49 -17.84 -10.23
C ALA A 243 4.28 -18.72 -9.84
N ALA A 244 4.37 -19.46 -8.73
CA ALA A 244 3.28 -20.26 -8.21
C ALA A 244 2.09 -19.41 -7.75
N THR A 245 2.33 -18.34 -6.97
CA THR A 245 1.31 -17.37 -6.55
C THR A 245 0.61 -16.76 -7.75
N ARG A 246 1.36 -16.29 -8.75
CA ARG A 246 0.79 -15.74 -9.98
C ARG A 246 -0.11 -16.74 -10.71
N SER A 247 0.33 -18.00 -10.83
CA SER A 247 -0.48 -19.06 -11.44
C SER A 247 -1.77 -19.27 -10.66
N ALA A 248 -1.68 -19.41 -9.33
CA ALA A 248 -2.85 -19.60 -8.48
C ALA A 248 -3.85 -18.44 -8.59
N MET A 249 -3.37 -17.20 -8.64
CA MET A 249 -4.24 -16.04 -8.87
C MET A 249 -4.96 -16.15 -10.22
N VAL A 250 -4.22 -16.39 -11.30
CA VAL A 250 -4.80 -16.53 -12.65
C VAL A 250 -5.79 -17.68 -12.73
N ASP A 251 -5.52 -18.80 -12.07
CA ASP A 251 -6.34 -19.99 -12.18
C ASP A 251 -7.62 -19.90 -11.31
N LYS A 252 -7.60 -19.09 -10.25
CA LYS A 252 -8.61 -19.15 -9.17
C LYS A 252 -9.30 -17.82 -8.85
N LEU A 253 -8.68 -16.70 -9.16
CA LEU A 253 -9.18 -15.36 -8.88
C LEU A 253 -9.55 -14.61 -10.15
N TRP A 254 -9.01 -15.01 -11.31
CA TRP A 254 -9.51 -14.50 -12.58
C TRP A 254 -10.80 -15.22 -12.99
N ASN A 255 -11.82 -14.45 -13.32
CA ASN A 255 -13.11 -14.93 -13.77
C ASN A 255 -13.25 -14.75 -15.28
N PRO A 256 -13.01 -15.80 -16.09
CA PRO A 256 -13.06 -15.69 -17.54
C PRO A 256 -14.48 -15.50 -18.10
N VAL A 257 -15.53 -15.73 -17.28
CA VAL A 257 -16.92 -15.50 -17.70
C VAL A 257 -17.26 -14.01 -17.66
N ASN A 258 -16.76 -13.30 -16.64
CA ASN A 258 -17.03 -11.89 -16.44
C ASN A 258 -15.88 -10.97 -16.92
N ASP A 259 -14.77 -11.54 -17.38
CA ASP A 259 -13.57 -10.83 -17.82
C ASP A 259 -13.02 -9.88 -16.74
N ASN A 260 -13.12 -10.30 -15.47
CA ASN A 260 -12.65 -9.54 -14.31
C ASN A 260 -12.05 -10.46 -13.23
N TRP A 261 -11.42 -9.86 -12.24
CA TRP A 261 -10.95 -10.54 -11.05
C TRP A 261 -12.07 -10.65 -10.03
N ASP A 262 -12.33 -11.85 -9.51
CA ASP A 262 -13.07 -12.04 -8.26
C ASP A 262 -12.35 -11.28 -7.14
N TRP A 263 -13.07 -10.63 -6.22
CA TRP A 263 -12.43 -9.81 -5.17
C TRP A 263 -11.81 -10.67 -4.07
N ALA A 264 -12.31 -11.89 -3.91
CA ALA A 264 -11.74 -12.94 -3.09
C ALA A 264 -12.03 -14.31 -3.71
N TYR A 265 -11.29 -15.35 -3.32
CA TYR A 265 -11.56 -16.72 -3.76
C TYR A 265 -13.03 -17.10 -3.55
N ALA A 266 -13.64 -17.68 -4.59
CA ALA A 266 -15.05 -18.07 -4.65
C ALA A 266 -16.06 -16.92 -4.41
N ASN A 267 -15.66 -15.66 -4.58
CA ASN A 267 -16.51 -14.49 -4.43
C ASN A 267 -16.34 -13.55 -5.63
N ALA A 268 -17.26 -13.68 -6.58
CA ALA A 268 -17.24 -12.87 -7.80
C ALA A 268 -17.41 -11.38 -7.55
N SER A 269 -16.73 -10.58 -8.37
CA SER A 269 -16.86 -9.12 -8.36
C SER A 269 -18.06 -8.66 -9.16
N ASN A 270 -18.86 -7.81 -8.54
CA ASN A 270 -19.67 -6.79 -9.19
C ASN A 270 -18.85 -5.51 -9.26
N THR A 271 -18.36 -5.17 -10.46
CA THR A 271 -17.45 -4.03 -10.69
C THR A 271 -18.11 -2.67 -10.49
N ASP A 272 -19.44 -2.60 -10.40
CA ASP A 272 -20.17 -1.39 -9.99
C ASP A 272 -20.09 -1.11 -8.48
N VAL A 273 -19.63 -2.07 -7.68
CA VAL A 273 -19.33 -1.87 -6.25
C VAL A 273 -17.88 -1.46 -6.13
N PHE A 274 -17.63 -0.21 -5.78
CA PHE A 274 -16.28 0.36 -5.74
C PHE A 274 -15.31 -0.43 -4.84
N TYR A 275 -15.46 -0.32 -3.51
CA TYR A 275 -14.66 -1.10 -2.57
C TYR A 275 -15.45 -2.32 -2.05
N ALA A 276 -14.92 -3.54 -2.07
CA ALA A 276 -13.58 -3.94 -2.54
C ALA A 276 -13.53 -4.42 -4.01
N GLN A 277 -14.66 -4.43 -4.73
CA GLN A 277 -14.82 -5.27 -5.92
C GLN A 277 -14.28 -4.61 -7.20
N GLY A 278 -14.60 -3.34 -7.42
CA GLY A 278 -14.02 -2.53 -8.49
C GLY A 278 -12.54 -2.26 -8.25
N THR A 279 -12.14 -1.95 -7.01
CA THR A 279 -10.73 -1.70 -6.65
C THR A 279 -9.85 -2.95 -6.82
N ALA A 280 -10.38 -4.15 -6.57
CA ALA A 280 -9.64 -5.41 -6.78
C ALA A 280 -9.12 -5.58 -8.22
N GLN A 281 -9.72 -4.92 -9.20
CA GLN A 281 -9.27 -4.96 -10.59
C GLN A 281 -7.92 -4.26 -10.80
N LEU A 282 -7.58 -3.31 -9.92
CA LEU A 282 -6.39 -2.47 -10.03
C LEU A 282 -5.14 -3.13 -9.45
N TRP A 283 -5.29 -3.93 -8.39
CA TRP A 283 -4.16 -4.50 -7.65
C TRP A 283 -3.25 -5.41 -8.49
N PRO A 284 -3.78 -6.34 -9.31
CA PRO A 284 -2.96 -7.14 -10.21
C PRO A 284 -2.12 -6.32 -11.20
N ILE A 285 -2.56 -5.10 -11.55
CA ILE A 285 -1.82 -4.15 -12.38
C ILE A 285 -0.75 -3.43 -11.56
N ILE A 286 -1.14 -2.84 -10.43
CA ILE A 286 -0.26 -2.07 -9.53
C ILE A 286 0.93 -2.91 -9.05
N PHE A 287 0.68 -4.17 -8.69
CA PHE A 287 1.67 -5.10 -8.16
C PHE A 287 2.25 -6.05 -9.22
N GLY A 288 1.94 -5.83 -10.51
CA GLY A 288 2.62 -6.47 -11.64
C GLY A 288 2.32 -7.95 -11.87
N VAL A 289 1.23 -8.48 -11.28
CA VAL A 289 0.73 -9.84 -11.56
C VAL A 289 0.43 -9.99 -13.05
N VAL A 290 -0.11 -8.93 -13.66
CA VAL A 290 -0.31 -8.81 -15.10
C VAL A 290 0.39 -7.57 -15.62
N ALA A 291 0.99 -7.67 -16.81
CA ALA A 291 1.52 -6.49 -17.48
C ALA A 291 0.37 -5.59 -17.95
N PRO A 292 0.56 -4.27 -18.07
CA PRO A 292 -0.48 -3.36 -18.57
C PRO A 292 -1.03 -3.71 -19.97
N THR A 293 -0.26 -4.44 -20.77
CA THR A 293 -0.65 -4.93 -22.10
C THR A 293 -1.34 -6.30 -22.08
N ASP A 294 -1.43 -6.96 -20.92
CA ASP A 294 -2.13 -8.23 -20.78
C ASP A 294 -3.65 -8.01 -20.95
N PRO A 295 -4.37 -8.86 -21.70
CA PRO A 295 -5.82 -8.72 -21.86
C PRO A 295 -6.60 -8.58 -20.54
N ARG A 296 -6.13 -9.24 -19.48
CA ARG A 296 -6.77 -9.17 -18.15
C ARG A 296 -6.60 -7.80 -17.49
N ALA A 297 -5.45 -7.15 -17.71
CA ALA A 297 -5.21 -5.79 -17.23
C ALA A 297 -6.11 -4.80 -17.97
N LEU A 298 -6.19 -4.93 -19.31
CA LEU A 298 -7.04 -4.09 -20.15
C LEU A 298 -8.52 -4.25 -19.78
N ALA A 299 -8.97 -5.49 -19.56
CA ALA A 299 -10.35 -5.78 -19.16
C ALA A 299 -10.68 -5.24 -17.77
N GLY A 300 -9.85 -5.52 -16.76
CA GLY A 300 -10.05 -5.03 -15.40
C GLY A 300 -10.04 -3.51 -15.29
N TRP A 301 -9.06 -2.84 -15.92
CA TRP A 301 -9.00 -1.38 -16.00
C TRP A 301 -10.21 -0.81 -16.75
N GLY A 302 -10.56 -1.38 -17.90
CA GLY A 302 -11.70 -0.95 -18.71
C GLY A 302 -13.03 -1.04 -17.96
N GLN A 303 -13.25 -2.11 -17.20
CA GLN A 303 -14.45 -2.24 -16.35
C GLN A 303 -14.46 -1.20 -15.23
N PHE A 304 -13.34 -0.98 -14.54
CA PHE A 304 -13.25 0.04 -13.48
C PHE A 304 -13.58 1.43 -14.02
N VAL A 305 -12.97 1.85 -15.13
CA VAL A 305 -13.22 3.17 -15.73
C VAL A 305 -14.66 3.30 -16.24
N ALA A 306 -15.25 2.21 -16.76
CA ALA A 306 -16.64 2.22 -17.18
C ALA A 306 -17.62 2.39 -16.01
N SER A 307 -17.37 1.76 -14.87
CA SER A 307 -18.20 1.89 -13.66
C SER A 307 -17.98 3.21 -12.92
N PHE A 308 -16.78 3.80 -13.00
CA PHE A 308 -16.43 5.05 -12.32
C PHE A 308 -15.86 6.11 -13.29
N PRO A 309 -16.63 6.57 -14.30
CA PRO A 309 -16.10 7.38 -15.41
C PRO A 309 -15.61 8.79 -15.00
N ALA A 310 -15.93 9.25 -13.79
CA ALA A 310 -15.51 10.53 -13.23
C ALA A 310 -14.41 10.38 -12.16
N TRP A 311 -13.76 9.21 -12.07
CA TRP A 311 -12.73 8.96 -11.07
C TRP A 311 -11.63 10.03 -11.06
N TYR A 312 -11.22 10.52 -12.24
CA TYR A 312 -10.15 11.51 -12.39
C TYR A 312 -10.55 12.93 -11.93
N ASP A 313 -11.84 13.22 -11.82
CA ASP A 313 -12.36 14.46 -11.24
C ASP A 313 -12.46 14.36 -9.70
N GLY A 314 -12.01 13.25 -9.12
CA GLY A 314 -12.02 13.03 -7.68
C GLY A 314 -13.37 12.57 -7.14
N GLU A 315 -14.27 12.11 -8.01
CA GLU A 315 -15.57 11.51 -7.68
C GLU A 315 -15.44 9.99 -7.54
N LEU A 316 -15.00 9.56 -6.37
CA LEU A 316 -15.03 8.16 -5.98
C LEU A 316 -16.11 7.96 -4.91
N PRO A 317 -16.91 6.89 -4.97
CA PRO A 317 -18.01 6.65 -4.04
C PRO A 317 -17.49 6.04 -2.72
N ASP A 318 -16.47 6.66 -2.14
CA ASP A 318 -15.81 6.22 -0.91
C ASP A 318 -15.28 7.43 -0.13
N SER A 319 -15.12 7.29 1.18
CA SER A 319 -14.62 8.36 2.04
C SER A 319 -13.13 8.61 1.85
N TYR A 320 -12.35 7.61 1.46
CA TYR A 320 -10.90 7.69 1.36
C TYR A 320 -10.44 8.26 0.00
N PRO A 321 -9.22 8.84 -0.08
CA PRO A 321 -8.71 9.43 -1.32
C PRO A 321 -8.46 8.45 -2.47
N TRP A 322 -8.04 7.22 -2.18
CA TRP A 322 -7.71 6.19 -3.19
C TRP A 322 -6.68 6.64 -4.23
N VAL A 323 -5.58 7.24 -3.78
CA VAL A 323 -4.50 7.74 -4.65
C VAL A 323 -3.87 6.63 -5.49
N SER A 324 -3.97 5.38 -5.04
CA SER A 324 -3.58 4.18 -5.79
C SER A 324 -4.25 4.06 -7.17
N VAL A 325 -5.42 4.67 -7.38
CA VAL A 325 -6.08 4.73 -8.70
C VAL A 325 -5.23 5.49 -9.72
N ALA A 326 -4.62 6.63 -9.34
CA ALA A 326 -3.70 7.34 -10.23
C ALA A 326 -2.46 6.48 -10.57
N ARG A 327 -1.99 5.66 -9.62
CA ARG A 327 -0.88 4.74 -9.90
C ARG A 327 -1.26 3.68 -10.94
N ALA A 328 -2.46 3.10 -10.83
CA ALA A 328 -2.96 2.18 -11.85
C ALA A 328 -3.10 2.86 -13.23
N ALA A 329 -3.71 4.05 -13.27
CA ALA A 329 -3.88 4.83 -14.50
C ALA A 329 -2.54 5.11 -15.21
N GLN A 330 -1.50 5.50 -14.46
CA GLN A 330 -0.17 5.71 -15.04
C GLN A 330 0.43 4.45 -15.65
N LEU A 331 0.28 3.30 -14.98
CA LEU A 331 0.76 2.01 -15.51
C LEU A 331 -0.02 1.61 -16.77
N MET A 332 -1.30 1.95 -16.84
CA MET A 332 -2.16 1.71 -18.00
C MET A 332 -1.96 2.73 -19.14
N GLY A 333 -1.03 3.67 -19.01
CA GLY A 333 -0.71 4.64 -20.06
C GLY A 333 -1.62 5.86 -20.08
N GLU A 334 -2.26 6.18 -18.96
CA GLU A 334 -3.14 7.35 -18.79
C GLU A 334 -2.54 8.39 -17.82
N PRO A 335 -1.37 8.99 -18.12
CA PRO A 335 -0.70 9.92 -17.21
C PRO A 335 -1.49 11.23 -17.01
N ALA A 336 -2.19 11.73 -18.04
CA ALA A 336 -2.93 12.98 -17.93
C ALA A 336 -4.16 12.88 -16.99
N PRO A 337 -5.04 11.85 -17.10
CA PRO A 337 -6.08 11.61 -16.08
C PRO A 337 -5.51 11.38 -14.68
N ALA A 338 -4.38 10.66 -14.58
CA ALA A 338 -3.72 10.45 -13.30
C ALA A 338 -3.24 11.76 -12.66
N ASP A 339 -2.61 12.65 -13.44
CA ASP A 339 -2.16 13.95 -12.94
C ASP A 339 -3.34 14.87 -12.58
N ALA A 340 -4.45 14.82 -13.32
CA ALA A 340 -5.67 15.54 -12.98
C ALA A 340 -6.23 15.07 -11.62
N PHE A 341 -6.29 13.76 -11.40
CA PHE A 341 -6.72 13.18 -10.12
C PHE A 341 -5.83 13.61 -8.96
N LEU A 342 -4.50 13.53 -9.13
CA LEU A 342 -3.55 13.98 -8.12
C LEU A 342 -3.68 15.47 -7.82
N ALA A 343 -3.91 16.30 -8.84
CA ALA A 343 -4.13 17.74 -8.65
C ALA A 343 -5.44 18.03 -7.89
N GLY A 344 -6.52 17.29 -8.19
CA GLY A 344 -7.80 17.39 -7.48
C GLY A 344 -7.67 16.97 -6.02
N ILE A 345 -6.98 15.86 -5.74
CA ILE A 345 -6.68 15.41 -4.38
C ILE A 345 -5.82 16.46 -3.65
N HIS A 346 -4.77 16.97 -4.28
CA HIS A 346 -3.91 17.99 -3.69
C HIS A 346 -4.71 19.24 -3.32
N ALA A 347 -5.53 19.76 -4.24
CA ALA A 347 -6.38 20.92 -3.99
C ALA A 347 -7.41 20.70 -2.85
N ARG A 348 -7.82 19.45 -2.63
CA ARG A 348 -8.80 19.08 -1.58
C ARG A 348 -8.19 19.02 -0.18
N TYR A 349 -6.96 18.52 -0.07
CA TYR A 349 -6.32 18.27 1.22
C TYR A 349 -5.26 19.31 1.59
N ALA A 350 -4.53 19.86 0.63
CA ALA A 350 -3.49 20.84 0.89
C ALA A 350 -4.05 22.23 1.29
N PRO A 351 -3.26 23.07 1.97
CA PRO A 351 -1.94 22.77 2.54
C PRO A 351 -2.01 22.07 3.91
N GLY A 352 -3.21 21.92 4.49
CA GLY A 352 -3.37 21.48 5.88
C GLY A 352 -3.38 19.96 6.09
N PHE A 353 -3.62 19.19 5.02
CA PHE A 353 -3.79 17.74 5.03
C PHE A 353 -4.77 17.23 6.10
N GLY A 354 -5.74 18.08 6.46
CA GLY A 354 -6.80 17.77 7.41
C GLY A 354 -8.02 17.17 6.72
N LEU A 355 -9.06 16.92 7.51
CA LEU A 355 -10.34 16.41 7.02
C LEU A 355 -10.98 17.40 6.01
N PRO A 356 -11.28 16.99 4.77
CA PRO A 356 -11.84 17.89 3.78
C PRO A 356 -13.35 18.07 4.01
N THR A 357 -13.90 19.16 3.49
CA THR A 357 -15.33 19.46 3.59
C THR A 357 -16.19 18.63 2.63
N THR A 358 -15.61 18.12 1.54
CA THR A 358 -16.29 17.33 0.49
C THR A 358 -15.32 16.35 -0.18
N CYS A 359 -15.78 15.13 -0.45
CA CYS A 359 -14.96 14.05 -1.03
C CYS A 359 -15.77 13.04 -1.86
N GLY A 360 -17.04 13.32 -2.18
CA GLY A 360 -17.92 12.38 -2.88
C GLY A 360 -18.66 11.38 -1.98
N ALA A 361 -18.39 11.38 -0.67
CA ALA A 361 -19.09 10.59 0.34
C ALA A 361 -19.80 11.45 1.39
N ALA A 362 -20.71 10.83 2.16
CA ALA A 362 -21.45 11.51 3.24
C ALA A 362 -20.53 11.96 4.39
N VAL A 363 -19.44 11.24 4.62
CA VAL A 363 -18.38 11.57 5.57
C VAL A 363 -17.06 11.36 4.87
N CYS A 364 -16.17 12.35 4.96
CA CYS A 364 -14.86 12.24 4.36
C CYS A 364 -13.86 11.52 5.25
N GLY A 365 -12.88 10.90 4.60
CA GLY A 365 -11.71 10.34 5.23
C GLY A 365 -10.61 11.38 5.36
N GLU A 366 -9.79 11.22 6.39
CA GLU A 366 -8.58 12.02 6.61
C GLU A 366 -7.50 11.69 5.56
N TRP A 367 -6.57 12.62 5.35
CA TRP A 367 -5.32 12.29 4.67
C TRP A 367 -4.46 11.44 5.60
N TYR A 368 -3.78 10.43 5.06
CA TYR A 368 -2.95 9.54 5.87
C TYR A 368 -1.70 9.07 5.12
N ASP A 369 -0.77 8.50 5.88
CA ASP A 369 0.57 8.10 5.45
C ASP A 369 0.59 7.27 4.14
N ALA A 370 -0.27 6.27 4.00
CA ALA A 370 -0.30 5.45 2.78
C ALA A 370 -0.73 6.25 1.53
N GLU A 371 -1.68 7.17 1.67
CA GLU A 371 -2.15 8.00 0.54
C GLU A 371 -1.07 8.96 0.09
N ALA A 372 -0.32 9.54 1.03
CA ALA A 372 0.90 10.30 0.71
C ALA A 372 1.95 9.41 0.02
N GLY A 373 2.11 8.16 0.47
CA GLY A 373 2.97 7.16 -0.16
C GLY A 373 2.59 6.90 -1.62
N TRP A 374 1.32 6.62 -1.88
CA TRP A 374 0.78 6.43 -3.23
C TRP A 374 0.91 7.68 -4.09
N PHE A 375 0.72 8.87 -3.52
CA PHE A 375 0.89 10.14 -4.23
C PHE A 375 2.32 10.27 -4.74
N LEU A 376 3.31 9.98 -3.90
CA LEU A 376 4.73 10.00 -4.26
C LEU A 376 5.06 8.95 -5.34
N LEU A 377 4.55 7.72 -5.19
CA LEU A 377 4.75 6.64 -6.17
C LEU A 377 4.14 6.96 -7.53
N ALA A 378 2.97 7.58 -7.55
CA ALA A 378 2.36 8.04 -8.78
C ALA A 378 3.18 9.20 -9.38
N LYS A 379 3.43 10.27 -8.63
CA LYS A 379 4.06 11.47 -9.19
C LYS A 379 5.48 11.24 -9.71
N THR A 380 6.28 10.40 -9.05
CA THR A 380 7.69 10.18 -9.42
C THR A 380 7.87 9.23 -10.60
N ALA A 381 7.01 8.22 -10.77
CA ALA A 381 7.06 7.33 -11.93
C ALA A 381 6.69 8.03 -13.25
N GLY A 382 5.75 8.98 -13.21
CA GLY A 382 5.46 9.85 -14.36
C GLY A 382 6.67 10.65 -14.84
N LEU A 383 7.56 11.05 -13.92
CA LEU A 383 8.80 11.77 -14.25
C LEU A 383 9.84 10.87 -14.93
N GLU A 384 9.90 9.58 -14.61
CA GLU A 384 10.81 8.61 -15.26
C GLU A 384 10.34 8.24 -16.68
N LEU A 385 9.02 8.09 -16.90
CA LEU A 385 8.44 7.88 -18.23
C LEU A 385 8.69 9.09 -19.14
N CYS A 386 8.58 10.32 -18.60
CA CYS A 386 8.92 11.54 -19.35
C CYS A 386 10.41 11.66 -19.68
N ARG A 387 11.31 11.19 -18.79
CA ARG A 387 12.77 11.20 -19.04
C ARG A 387 13.19 10.15 -20.06
N THR A 388 12.54 8.99 -20.09
CA THR A 388 12.84 7.90 -21.03
C THR A 388 12.23 8.13 -22.42
N ALA A 389 11.18 8.96 -22.53
CA ALA A 389 10.60 9.41 -23.80
C ALA A 389 11.39 10.54 -24.51
N GLY A 390 12.56 10.92 -24.00
CA GLY A 390 13.36 12.04 -24.53
C GLY A 390 13.98 11.79 -25.93
N ALA A 391 13.36 12.42 -26.94
CA ALA A 391 13.85 12.64 -28.30
C ALA A 391 15.27 13.28 -28.36
N PRO A 392 16.02 13.13 -29.47
CA PRO A 392 17.42 13.52 -29.54
C PRO A 392 17.61 15.04 -29.50
N ALA A 393 18.68 15.45 -28.84
CA ALA A 393 19.07 16.84 -28.67
C ALA A 393 19.12 17.60 -30.02
N ARG A 394 18.25 18.61 -30.20
CA ARG A 394 18.59 19.89 -30.84
C ARG A 394 17.48 20.96 -30.74
N SER A 395 17.96 22.16 -30.40
CA SER A 395 17.40 23.50 -30.59
C SER A 395 16.30 23.99 -29.64
N ARG A 396 16.55 25.19 -29.11
CA ARG A 396 15.69 25.98 -28.23
C ARG A 396 14.49 26.50 -29.01
N SER A 397 13.28 26.15 -28.59
CA SER A 397 12.15 27.08 -28.48
C SER A 397 10.98 26.38 -27.78
N HIS A 398 10.25 27.16 -26.99
CA HIS A 398 9.11 26.82 -26.13
C HIS A 398 8.14 25.73 -26.60
N GLY A 399 7.64 24.93 -25.66
CA GLY A 399 6.35 24.24 -25.80
C GLY A 399 6.24 22.84 -25.17
N HIS A 400 5.74 22.82 -23.93
CA HIS A 400 4.93 21.78 -23.23
C HIS A 400 5.30 20.28 -23.28
N CYS A 401 5.73 19.76 -22.12
CA CYS A 401 4.93 18.75 -21.41
C CYS A 401 4.08 19.51 -20.40
N SER A 402 2.76 19.34 -20.45
CA SER A 402 1.84 19.86 -19.43
C SER A 402 1.75 18.89 -18.26
#